data_AF-W4H123-F1
#
_entry.id   AF-W4H123-F1
#
_cell.length_a   1.000
_cell.length_b   1.000
_cell.length_c   1.000
_cell.angle_alpha   90.00
_cell.angle_beta   90.00
_cell.angle_gamma   90.00
#
_symmetry.space_group_name_H-M   'P 1'
#
loop_
_entity.id
_entity.type
_entity.pdbx_description
1 polymer ?
#
loop_
_entity_poly.entity_id
_entity_poly.type
_entity_poly.pdbx_seq_one_letter_code
_entity_poly.pdbx_strand_id
1 'polypeptide(L)'
;MSTGRKILRMSRRAVRLHGTAAAPAIASSSVRQNPTPPASMLLGAAASIFLLASTSTVIHARSQESTLAVKAEELYNSPSYDRRKLLQYLQRGVGEHPHDVGLQWRLARAAYDVASLSSTSLDEKKTLIYLARDVIQAALALDADNFAVHKWYGIILSSIGEFEGSKVTIANSFTVRDHWLKAIALNPSDATSFHLLGRWCLTIADISWIERQLATAIFGTPPRAT
;
A
#
# COMPACT_ATOMS: atom_id res chain seq x y z
N MET A 1 25.61 26.63 47.05
CA MET A 1 26.03 27.47 45.91
C MET A 1 25.04 27.25 44.77
N SER A 2 24.33 28.32 44.40
CA SER A 2 23.18 28.36 43.49
C SER A 2 23.64 28.72 42.08
N THR A 3 23.29 27.92 41.08
CA THR A 3 23.39 28.26 39.65
C THR A 3 22.49 27.26 38.90
N GLY A 4 21.53 27.56 38.04
CA GLY A 4 21.08 28.78 37.38
C GLY A 4 20.40 28.32 36.08
N ARG A 5 19.06 28.40 36.01
CA ARG A 5 18.27 28.02 34.83
C ARG A 5 18.53 28.98 33.67
N LYS A 6 18.57 28.47 32.43
CA LYS A 6 18.29 29.28 31.22
C LYS A 6 17.31 28.54 30.30
N ILE A 7 16.15 29.16 30.15
CA ILE A 7 15.04 28.77 29.26
C ILE A 7 15.21 29.56 27.96
N LEU A 8 15.24 28.87 26.82
CA LEU A 8 15.34 29.47 25.49
C LEU A 8 13.91 29.72 24.94
N ARG A 9 13.50 30.99 24.86
CA ARG A 9 12.28 31.45 24.18
C ARG A 9 12.60 31.72 22.71
N MET A 10 11.92 31.04 21.78
CA MET A 10 11.91 31.42 20.36
C MET A 10 10.67 32.25 20.04
N SER A 11 10.92 33.39 19.40
CA SER A 11 9.99 34.48 19.10
C SER A 11 9.27 34.24 17.76
N ARG A 12 7.94 34.46 17.74
CA ARG A 12 7.09 34.45 16.54
C ARG A 12 7.22 35.79 15.82
N ARG A 13 7.60 35.77 14.54
CA ARG A 13 7.60 36.97 13.67
C ARG A 13 6.33 36.99 12.81
N ALA A 14 5.49 38.00 13.04
CA ALA A 14 4.34 38.34 12.22
C ALA A 14 4.79 39.19 11.02
N VAL A 15 4.30 38.87 9.82
CA VAL A 15 4.49 39.68 8.60
C VAL A 15 3.24 40.54 8.39
N ARG A 16 3.46 41.85 8.28
CA ARG A 16 2.47 42.90 8.13
C ARG A 16 2.34 43.25 6.64
N LEU A 17 1.13 43.19 6.09
CA LEU A 17 0.80 43.67 4.74
C LEU A 17 0.46 45.17 4.81
N HIS A 18 1.18 45.99 4.05
CA HIS A 18 0.76 47.34 3.68
C HIS A 18 0.64 47.39 2.16
N GLY A 19 -0.54 47.78 1.67
CA GLY A 19 -0.78 48.07 0.26
C GLY A 19 -0.36 49.49 -0.12
N THR A 20 -0.46 49.80 -1.41
CA THR A 20 -1.08 51.02 -1.97
C THR A 20 -1.09 50.92 -3.49
N ALA A 21 -2.20 51.35 -4.07
CA ALA A 21 -2.49 51.41 -5.50
C ALA A 21 -1.89 52.66 -6.17
N ALA A 22 -1.64 52.57 -7.48
CA ALA A 22 -1.71 53.70 -8.41
C ALA A 22 -1.86 53.20 -9.87
N ALA A 23 -2.90 53.67 -10.56
CA ALA A 23 -3.07 53.59 -12.01
C ALA A 23 -2.23 54.68 -12.72
N PRO A 24 -2.06 54.65 -14.05
CA PRO A 24 -3.05 55.38 -14.88
C PRO A 24 -3.26 54.90 -16.34
N ALA A 25 -4.21 55.60 -16.97
CA ALA A 25 -4.31 56.00 -18.38
C ALA A 25 -4.99 55.07 -19.40
N ILE A 26 -6.18 55.56 -19.80
CA ILE A 26 -7.07 55.12 -20.86
C ILE A 26 -6.55 55.67 -22.20
N ALA A 27 -6.51 54.83 -23.23
CA ALA A 27 -6.52 55.25 -24.62
C ALA A 27 -7.57 54.42 -25.38
N SER A 28 -8.50 55.14 -25.98
CA SER A 28 -9.68 54.68 -26.71
C SER A 28 -9.37 54.39 -28.18
N SER A 29 -9.88 53.28 -28.73
CA SER A 29 -10.23 53.21 -30.16
C SER A 29 -11.17 52.05 -30.51
N SER A 30 -12.31 52.43 -31.08
CA SER A 30 -13.11 51.77 -32.12
C SER A 30 -13.74 50.39 -31.85
N VAL A 31 -15.03 50.46 -31.52
CA VAL A 31 -16.05 49.44 -31.76
C VAL A 31 -16.02 49.00 -33.23
N ARG A 32 -15.80 47.71 -33.49
CA ARG A 32 -16.15 47.07 -34.76
C ARG A 32 -17.21 46.01 -34.49
N GLN A 33 -18.43 46.33 -34.90
CA GLN A 33 -19.55 45.39 -34.91
C GLN A 33 -19.26 44.30 -35.95
N ASN A 34 -19.20 43.05 -35.53
CA ASN A 34 -19.23 41.92 -36.46
C ASN A 34 -20.70 41.57 -36.73
N PRO A 35 -21.14 41.46 -37.99
CA PRO A 35 -22.50 41.10 -38.32
C PRO A 35 -22.73 39.61 -38.04
N THR A 36 -23.89 39.30 -37.45
CA THR A 36 -24.44 37.94 -37.35
C THR A 36 -24.88 37.44 -38.73
N PRO A 37 -24.45 36.25 -39.20
CA PRO A 37 -25.07 35.62 -40.35
C PRO A 37 -26.29 34.77 -39.92
N PRO A 38 -27.29 34.60 -40.80
CA PRO A 38 -28.55 33.96 -40.48
C PRO A 38 -28.42 32.43 -40.40
N ALA A 39 -29.32 31.83 -39.63
CA ALA A 39 -29.55 30.40 -39.57
C ALA A 39 -30.15 29.90 -40.89
N SER A 40 -29.52 28.88 -41.51
CA SER A 40 -30.19 27.79 -42.25
C SER A 40 -29.17 26.78 -42.76
N MET A 41 -29.26 25.55 -42.23
CA MET A 41 -29.30 24.29 -42.98
C MET A 41 -28.20 24.00 -44.04
N LEU A 42 -27.29 23.07 -43.74
CA LEU A 42 -27.24 21.70 -44.31
C LEU A 42 -25.85 21.04 -44.14
N LEU A 43 -25.89 19.80 -43.64
CA LEU A 43 -24.99 18.67 -43.87
C LEU A 43 -23.46 18.86 -43.75
N GLY A 44 -22.88 18.12 -42.80
CA GLY A 44 -21.62 17.42 -43.06
C GLY A 44 -20.63 17.42 -41.90
N ALA A 45 -20.12 16.23 -41.60
CA ALA A 45 -19.02 15.93 -40.68
C ALA A 45 -19.29 16.11 -39.17
N ALA A 46 -19.92 15.08 -38.59
CA ALA A 46 -19.66 14.72 -37.19
C ALA A 46 -18.17 14.32 -37.06
N ALA A 47 -17.31 15.29 -36.73
CA ALA A 47 -15.96 15.00 -36.25
C ALA A 47 -16.09 14.54 -34.80
N SER A 48 -16.33 13.24 -34.62
CA SER A 48 -16.18 12.58 -33.33
C SER A 48 -14.74 12.77 -32.89
N ILE A 49 -14.51 13.71 -31.97
CA ILE A 49 -13.26 13.80 -31.20
C ILE A 49 -13.28 12.58 -30.28
N PHE A 50 -12.85 11.43 -30.81
CA PHE A 50 -12.34 10.36 -29.97
C PHE A 50 -11.09 10.92 -29.31
N LEU A 51 -11.24 11.43 -28.09
CA LEU A 51 -10.13 11.67 -27.21
C LEU A 51 -9.45 10.31 -27.04
N LEU A 52 -8.36 10.06 -27.77
CA LEU A 52 -7.46 8.97 -27.46
C LEU A 52 -6.89 9.31 -26.08
N ALA A 53 -7.60 8.90 -25.03
CA ALA A 53 -7.01 8.69 -23.73
C ALA A 53 -5.84 7.76 -24.00
N SER A 54 -4.65 8.34 -24.03
CA SER A 54 -3.41 7.61 -24.16
C SER A 54 -3.37 6.71 -22.94
N THR A 55 -3.81 5.46 -23.09
CA THR A 55 -3.50 4.44 -22.12
C THR A 55 -2.00 4.26 -22.23
N SER A 56 -1.27 5.06 -21.45
CA SER A 56 0.09 4.75 -21.08
C SER A 56 0.00 3.38 -20.43
N THR A 57 0.18 2.34 -21.23
CA THR A 57 0.51 1.03 -20.75
C THR A 57 1.84 1.24 -20.06
N VAL A 58 1.77 1.49 -18.74
CA VAL A 58 2.89 1.27 -17.84
C VAL A 58 3.09 -0.23 -17.88
N ILE A 59 3.70 -0.72 -18.96
CA ILE A 59 4.36 -2.01 -18.98
C ILE A 59 5.56 -1.78 -18.08
N HIS A 60 5.35 -1.87 -16.77
CA HIS A 60 6.43 -2.21 -15.87
C HIS A 60 7.02 -3.48 -16.45
N ALA A 61 8.22 -3.35 -17.02
CA ALA A 61 8.99 -4.48 -17.49
C ALA A 61 9.10 -5.43 -16.30
N ARG A 62 8.28 -6.50 -16.29
CA ARG A 62 8.33 -7.53 -15.28
C ARG A 62 9.76 -8.03 -15.30
N SER A 63 10.52 -7.74 -14.23
CA SER A 63 11.91 -8.20 -14.12
C SER A 63 11.91 -9.70 -14.41
N GLN A 64 12.72 -10.13 -15.38
CA GLN A 64 12.80 -11.54 -15.74
C GLN A 64 13.15 -12.34 -14.48
N GLU A 65 12.26 -13.23 -14.06
CA GLU A 65 12.49 -14.05 -12.87
C GLU A 65 13.68 -14.99 -13.10
N SER A 66 14.50 -15.21 -12.07
CA SER A 66 15.61 -16.16 -12.15
C SER A 66 15.10 -17.58 -12.35
N THR A 67 15.93 -18.44 -12.97
CA THR A 67 15.61 -19.86 -13.15
C THR A 67 15.31 -20.55 -11.83
N LEU A 68 15.99 -20.16 -10.74
CA LEU A 68 15.74 -20.70 -9.40
C LEU A 68 14.37 -20.26 -8.87
N ALA A 69 13.98 -18.99 -9.09
CA ALA A 69 12.68 -18.49 -8.67
C ALA A 69 11.53 -19.16 -9.45
N VAL A 70 11.70 -19.36 -10.76
CA VAL A 70 10.76 -20.13 -11.59
C VAL A 70 10.66 -21.56 -11.07
N LYS A 71 11.80 -22.21 -10.78
CA LYS A 71 11.80 -23.58 -10.24
C LYS A 71 11.11 -23.66 -8.88
N ALA A 72 11.33 -22.69 -8.00
CA ALA A 72 10.63 -22.62 -6.72
C ALA A 72 9.10 -22.52 -6.91
N GLU A 73 8.64 -21.77 -7.91
CA GLU A 73 7.21 -21.67 -8.23
C GLU A 73 6.63 -22.98 -8.76
N GLU A 74 7.37 -23.70 -9.61
CA GLU A 74 6.98 -25.05 -10.06
C GLU A 74 6.84 -26.01 -8.87
N LEU A 75 7.82 -26.03 -7.96
CA LEU A 75 7.78 -26.84 -6.75
C LEU A 75 6.62 -26.44 -5.85
N TYR A 76 6.34 -25.13 -5.72
CA TYR A 76 5.23 -24.61 -4.92
C TYR A 76 3.86 -25.09 -5.40
N ASN A 77 3.68 -25.14 -6.72
CA ASN A 77 2.42 -25.52 -7.38
C ASN A 77 2.27 -27.04 -7.55
N SER A 78 3.28 -27.82 -7.18
CA SER A 78 3.18 -29.28 -7.14
C SER A 78 2.34 -29.72 -5.93
N PRO A 79 1.19 -30.40 -6.13
CA PRO A 79 0.19 -30.62 -5.07
C PRO A 79 0.69 -31.32 -3.81
N SER A 80 1.71 -32.16 -3.94
CA SER A 80 2.24 -33.00 -2.85
C SER A 80 3.69 -32.68 -2.51
N TYR A 81 4.22 -31.55 -2.97
CA TYR A 81 5.58 -31.17 -2.63
C TYR A 81 5.67 -30.70 -1.19
N ASP A 82 6.70 -31.19 -0.49
CA ASP A 82 6.94 -30.91 0.92
C ASP A 82 7.32 -29.43 1.12
N ARG A 83 6.51 -28.71 1.91
CA ARG A 83 6.72 -27.28 2.21
C ARG A 83 8.04 -27.02 2.93
N ARG A 84 8.52 -27.93 3.78
CA ARG A 84 9.81 -27.81 4.47
C ARG A 84 10.97 -27.99 3.50
N LYS A 85 10.84 -28.90 2.53
CA LYS A 85 11.85 -29.03 1.44
C LYS A 85 11.89 -27.78 0.57
N LEU A 86 10.74 -27.18 0.26
CA LEU A 86 10.68 -25.93 -0.49
C LEU A 86 11.35 -24.78 0.28
N LEU A 87 11.08 -24.68 1.59
CA LEU A 87 11.74 -23.70 2.45
C LEU A 87 13.26 -23.86 2.41
N GLN A 88 13.79 -25.08 2.55
CA GLN A 88 15.23 -25.35 2.48
C GLN A 88 15.84 -25.00 1.12
N TYR A 89 15.14 -25.32 0.02
CA TYR A 89 15.56 -24.95 -1.33
C TYR A 89 15.69 -23.43 -1.49
N LEU A 90 14.69 -22.69 -1.03
CA LEU A 90 14.66 -21.22 -1.09
C LEU A 90 15.69 -20.57 -0.16
N GLN A 91 15.94 -21.13 1.03
CA GLN A 91 16.99 -20.65 1.93
C GLN A 91 18.38 -20.75 1.28
N ARG A 92 18.67 -21.87 0.60
CA ARG A 92 19.91 -22.01 -0.16
C ARG A 92 19.99 -21.01 -1.30
N GLY A 93 18.92 -20.89 -2.09
CA GLY A 93 18.86 -19.96 -3.21
C GLY A 93 19.09 -18.51 -2.80
N VAL A 94 18.46 -18.05 -1.71
CA VAL A 94 18.68 -16.69 -1.17
C VAL A 94 20.08 -16.54 -0.57
N GLY A 95 20.65 -17.60 0.02
CA GLY A 95 22.03 -17.57 0.51
C GLY A 95 23.07 -17.38 -0.62
N GLU A 96 22.82 -17.99 -1.79
CA GLU A 96 23.68 -17.88 -2.97
C GLU A 96 23.40 -16.58 -3.77
N HIS A 97 22.14 -16.14 -3.78
CA HIS A 97 21.67 -14.98 -4.53
C HIS A 97 20.87 -14.01 -3.65
N PRO A 98 21.53 -13.32 -2.71
CA PRO A 98 20.85 -12.53 -1.68
C PRO A 98 20.11 -11.31 -2.23
N HIS A 99 20.36 -10.88 -3.46
CA HIS A 99 19.66 -9.73 -4.07
C HIS A 99 18.55 -10.14 -5.05
N ASP A 100 18.27 -11.45 -5.17
CA ASP A 100 17.16 -11.93 -5.98
C ASP A 100 15.84 -11.76 -5.21
N VAL A 101 15.15 -10.66 -5.51
CA VAL A 101 13.83 -10.34 -4.93
C VAL A 101 12.82 -11.46 -5.16
N GLY A 102 12.87 -12.09 -6.34
CA GLY A 102 11.99 -13.19 -6.73
C GLY A 102 12.14 -14.42 -5.83
N LEU A 103 13.36 -14.70 -5.36
CA LEU A 103 13.64 -15.73 -4.37
C LEU A 103 13.25 -15.29 -2.96
N GLN A 104 13.55 -14.04 -2.57
CA GLN A 104 13.29 -13.55 -1.22
C GLN A 104 11.79 -13.57 -0.86
N TRP A 105 10.91 -13.02 -1.70
CA TRP A 105 9.48 -13.04 -1.36
C TRP A 105 8.91 -14.47 -1.34
N ARG A 106 9.44 -15.36 -2.20
CA ARG A 106 9.07 -16.78 -2.20
C ARG A 106 9.57 -17.49 -0.95
N LEU A 107 10.76 -17.16 -0.45
CA LEU A 107 11.28 -17.64 0.82
C LEU A 107 10.37 -17.21 1.98
N ALA A 108 9.98 -15.94 2.00
CA ALA A 108 9.06 -15.42 3.02
C ALA A 108 7.71 -16.15 3.00
N ARG A 109 7.14 -16.39 1.80
CA ARG A 109 5.95 -17.24 1.61
C ARG A 109 6.16 -18.66 2.14
N ALA A 110 7.26 -19.31 1.77
CA ALA A 110 7.52 -20.69 2.18
C ALA A 110 7.68 -20.82 3.71
N ALA A 111 8.31 -19.84 4.35
CA ALA A 111 8.41 -19.78 5.81
C ALA A 111 7.03 -19.62 6.46
N TYR A 112 6.18 -18.74 5.92
CA TYR A 112 4.78 -18.57 6.36
C TYR A 112 3.96 -19.86 6.19
N ASP A 113 4.10 -20.56 5.07
CA ASP A 113 3.37 -21.80 4.80
C ASP A 113 3.81 -22.92 5.75
N VAL A 114 5.11 -23.06 6.04
CA VAL A 114 5.60 -24.02 7.04
C VAL A 114 5.12 -23.64 8.44
N ALA A 115 5.12 -22.35 8.78
CA ALA A 115 4.57 -21.83 10.04
C ALA A 115 3.08 -22.14 10.21
N SER A 116 2.34 -22.31 9.11
CA SER A 116 0.91 -22.61 9.10
C SER A 116 0.58 -24.12 9.12
N LEU A 117 1.58 -25.01 9.09
CA LEU A 117 1.35 -26.45 9.20
C LEU A 117 0.93 -26.84 10.61
N SER A 118 0.02 -27.83 10.71
CA SER A 118 -0.42 -28.38 12.00
C SER A 118 0.70 -29.09 12.78
N SER A 119 1.75 -29.55 12.09
CA SER A 119 2.92 -30.19 12.68
C SER A 119 3.97 -29.21 13.21
N THR A 120 3.83 -27.91 12.95
CA THR A 120 4.79 -26.88 13.36
C THR A 120 4.47 -26.40 14.77
N SER A 121 5.48 -26.42 15.66
CA SER A 121 5.32 -25.95 17.04
C SER A 121 5.12 -24.43 17.10
N LEU A 122 4.56 -23.92 18.20
CA LEU A 122 4.36 -22.46 18.36
C LEU A 122 5.67 -21.67 18.35
N ASP A 123 6.74 -22.24 18.92
CA ASP A 123 8.06 -21.62 18.96
C ASP A 123 8.73 -21.58 17.58
N GLU A 124 8.62 -22.69 16.83
CA GLU A 124 9.06 -22.75 15.45
C GLU A 124 8.25 -21.80 14.56
N LYS A 125 6.93 -21.75 14.75
CA LYS A 125 6.02 -20.81 14.06
C LYS A 125 6.48 -19.38 14.27
N LYS A 126 6.74 -18.97 15.52
CA LYS A 126 7.26 -17.63 15.83
C LYS A 126 8.58 -17.39 15.10
N THR A 127 9.53 -18.30 15.20
CA THR A 127 10.83 -18.18 14.52
C THR A 127 10.68 -17.98 13.01
N LEU A 128 9.82 -18.77 12.35
CA LEU A 128 9.57 -18.69 10.91
C LEU A 128 8.89 -17.39 10.48
N ILE A 129 7.94 -16.88 11.27
CA ILE A 129 7.27 -15.61 10.96
C ILE A 129 8.24 -14.43 11.07
N TYR A 130 9.15 -14.43 12.05
CA TYR A 130 10.16 -13.37 12.17
C TYR A 130 11.22 -13.50 11.07
N LEU A 131 11.63 -14.71 10.69
CA LEU A 131 12.45 -14.94 9.49
C LEU A 131 11.78 -14.37 8.24
N ALA A 132 10.51 -14.69 8.02
CA ALA A 132 9.75 -14.21 6.88
C ALA A 132 9.68 -12.66 6.84
N ARG A 133 9.51 -12.03 8.02
CA ARG A 133 9.50 -10.57 8.16
C ARG A 133 10.83 -9.96 7.73
N ASP A 134 11.93 -10.50 8.25
CA ASP A 134 13.25 -9.93 7.98
C ASP A 134 13.61 -10.09 6.50
N VAL A 135 13.27 -11.24 5.90
CA VAL A 135 13.46 -11.50 4.46
C VAL A 135 12.61 -10.57 3.59
N ILE A 136 11.31 -10.39 3.90
CA ILE A 136 10.44 -9.55 3.08
C ILE A 136 10.76 -8.05 3.22
N GLN A 137 11.28 -7.63 4.37
CA GLN A 137 11.82 -6.28 4.56
C GLN A 137 13.05 -6.03 3.69
N ALA A 138 13.97 -7.01 3.60
CA ALA A 138 15.10 -6.92 2.69
C ALA A 138 14.66 -6.84 1.23
N ALA A 139 13.64 -7.63 0.84
CA ALA A 139 13.08 -7.61 -0.51
C ALA A 139 12.46 -6.26 -0.88
N LEU A 140 11.74 -5.65 0.07
CA LEU A 140 11.14 -4.33 -0.13
C LEU A 140 12.21 -3.24 -0.33
N ALA A 141 13.35 -3.35 0.35
CA ALA A 141 14.45 -2.41 0.19
C ALA A 141 15.15 -2.52 -1.18
N LEU A 142 15.11 -3.70 -1.80
CA LEU A 142 15.69 -3.95 -3.13
C LEU A 142 14.75 -3.56 -4.27
N ASP A 143 13.44 -3.82 -4.12
CA ASP A 143 12.43 -3.53 -5.13
C ASP A 143 11.07 -3.18 -4.48
N ALA A 144 10.83 -1.88 -4.33
CA ALA A 144 9.60 -1.32 -3.77
C ALA A 144 8.44 -1.24 -4.78
N ASP A 145 8.64 -1.62 -6.04
CA ASP A 145 7.58 -1.66 -7.06
C ASP A 145 7.20 -3.11 -7.42
N ASN A 146 7.56 -4.07 -6.57
CA ASN A 146 7.17 -5.46 -6.69
C ASN A 146 5.85 -5.76 -5.95
N PHE A 147 4.77 -6.03 -6.70
CA PHE A 147 3.47 -6.30 -6.11
C PHE A 147 3.48 -7.52 -5.14
N ALA A 148 4.27 -8.56 -5.45
CA ALA A 148 4.33 -9.77 -4.66
C ALA A 148 5.01 -9.52 -3.31
N VAL A 149 6.05 -8.68 -3.30
CA VAL A 149 6.71 -8.23 -2.07
C VAL A 149 5.70 -7.52 -1.18
N HIS A 150 4.98 -6.53 -1.72
CA HIS A 150 3.95 -5.82 -0.96
C HIS A 150 2.84 -6.74 -0.42
N LYS A 151 2.32 -7.66 -1.24
CA LYS A 151 1.32 -8.64 -0.83
C LYS A 151 1.80 -9.47 0.37
N TRP A 152 2.96 -10.09 0.25
CA TRP A 152 3.52 -10.95 1.28
C TRP A 152 3.96 -10.18 2.52
N TYR A 153 4.45 -8.94 2.36
CA TYR A 153 4.78 -8.06 3.48
C TYR A 153 3.56 -7.84 4.37
N GLY A 154 2.41 -7.47 3.78
CA GLY A 154 1.19 -7.27 4.54
C GLY A 154 0.69 -8.55 5.23
N ILE A 155 0.77 -9.71 4.57
CA ILE A 155 0.41 -11.01 5.17
C ILE A 155 1.27 -11.27 6.40
N ILE A 156 2.60 -11.22 6.25
CA ILE A 156 3.55 -11.55 7.32
C ILE A 156 3.43 -10.55 8.47
N LEU A 157 3.35 -9.25 8.17
CA LEU A 157 3.21 -8.22 9.20
C LEU A 157 1.91 -8.39 10.00
N SER A 158 0.81 -8.82 9.35
CA SER A 158 -0.45 -9.10 10.05
C SER A 158 -0.33 -10.28 11.04
N SER A 159 0.50 -11.28 10.73
CA SER A 159 0.69 -12.47 11.56
C SER A 159 1.59 -12.26 12.77
N ILE A 160 2.43 -11.22 12.77
CA ILE A 160 3.24 -10.84 13.95
C ILE A 160 2.36 -10.52 15.15
N GLY A 161 1.15 -10.00 14.90
CA GLY A 161 0.17 -9.70 15.95
C GLY A 161 -0.22 -10.91 16.81
N GLU A 162 -0.08 -12.13 16.28
CA GLU A 162 -0.31 -13.37 17.05
C GLU A 162 0.69 -13.54 18.21
N PHE A 163 1.90 -12.97 18.08
CA PHE A 163 2.97 -13.11 19.07
C PHE A 163 3.20 -11.84 19.90
N GLU A 164 2.91 -10.67 19.33
CA GLU A 164 3.12 -9.36 19.96
C GLU A 164 1.84 -8.78 20.60
N GLY A 165 0.69 -9.40 20.33
CA GLY A 165 -0.60 -9.06 20.92
C GLY A 165 -1.34 -7.90 20.23
N SER A 166 -2.54 -7.62 20.73
CA SER A 166 -3.53 -6.76 20.07
C SER A 166 -3.06 -5.33 19.82
N LYS A 167 -2.25 -4.74 20.72
CA LYS A 167 -1.71 -3.39 20.53
C LYS A 167 -0.85 -3.29 19.28
N VAL A 168 0.04 -4.27 19.07
CA VAL A 168 0.91 -4.33 17.89
C VAL A 168 0.09 -4.64 16.64
N THR A 169 -0.89 -5.55 16.74
CA THR A 169 -1.83 -5.82 15.63
C THR A 169 -2.53 -4.55 15.15
N ILE A 170 -3.07 -3.74 16.07
CA ILE A 170 -3.78 -2.49 15.73
C ILE A 170 -2.81 -1.48 15.12
N ALA A 171 -1.64 -1.29 15.74
CA ALA A 171 -0.64 -0.34 15.25
C ALA A 171 -0.15 -0.68 13.82
N ASN A 172 0.04 -1.98 13.53
CA ASN A 172 0.50 -2.45 12.23
C ASN A 172 -0.62 -2.49 11.17
N SER A 173 -1.88 -2.48 11.58
CA SER A 173 -3.04 -2.72 10.70
C SER A 173 -3.10 -1.75 9.51
N PHE A 174 -2.79 -0.48 9.73
CA PHE A 174 -2.79 0.52 8.66
C PHE A 174 -1.61 0.34 7.70
N THR A 175 -0.43 -0.01 8.21
CA THR A 175 0.73 -0.36 7.38
C THR A 175 0.42 -1.57 6.51
N VAL A 176 -0.20 -2.62 7.08
CA VAL A 176 -0.65 -3.80 6.33
C VAL A 176 -1.60 -3.42 5.20
N ARG A 177 -2.61 -2.59 5.47
CA ARG A 177 -3.54 -2.07 4.46
C ARG A 177 -2.79 -1.34 3.33
N ASP A 178 -1.85 -0.46 3.67
CA ASP A 178 -1.13 0.36 2.70
C ASP A 178 -0.27 -0.51 1.77
N HIS A 179 0.34 -1.58 2.28
CA HIS A 179 1.02 -2.57 1.45
C HIS A 179 0.05 -3.29 0.50
N TRP A 180 -1.12 -3.70 0.96
CA TRP A 180 -2.11 -4.35 0.08
C TRP A 180 -2.69 -3.40 -0.98
N LEU A 181 -2.92 -2.14 -0.65
CA LEU A 181 -3.31 -1.10 -1.62
C LEU A 181 -2.22 -0.89 -2.68
N LYS A 182 -0.95 -0.82 -2.27
CA LYS A 182 0.19 -0.71 -3.20
C LYS A 182 0.33 -1.96 -4.07
N ALA A 183 0.11 -3.16 -3.53
CA ALA A 183 0.09 -4.40 -4.32
C ALA A 183 -1.01 -4.39 -5.39
N ILE A 184 -2.22 -3.92 -5.05
CA ILE A 184 -3.32 -3.75 -6.01
C ILE A 184 -2.97 -2.73 -7.09
N ALA A 185 -2.38 -1.59 -6.71
CA ALA A 185 -1.99 -0.57 -7.67
C ALA A 185 -0.91 -1.07 -8.66
N LEU A 186 0.03 -1.88 -8.19
CA LEU A 186 1.09 -2.48 -9.00
C LEU A 186 0.60 -3.65 -9.86
N ASN A 187 -0.36 -4.44 -9.37
CA ASN A 187 -0.97 -5.54 -10.11
C ASN A 187 -2.49 -5.62 -9.85
N PRO A 188 -3.30 -4.90 -10.64
CA PRO A 188 -4.76 -4.89 -10.51
C PRO A 188 -5.44 -6.23 -10.81
N SER A 189 -4.72 -7.22 -11.35
CA SER A 189 -5.25 -8.55 -11.65
C SER A 189 -5.05 -9.55 -10.50
N ASP A 190 -4.33 -9.17 -9.43
CA ASP A 190 -4.11 -10.06 -8.28
C ASP A 190 -5.33 -10.10 -7.36
N ALA A 191 -6.17 -11.12 -7.54
CA ALA A 191 -7.37 -11.32 -6.73
C ALA A 191 -7.08 -11.49 -5.23
N THR A 192 -5.90 -12.03 -4.87
CA THR A 192 -5.52 -12.24 -3.47
C THR A 192 -5.40 -10.91 -2.71
N SER A 193 -4.79 -9.88 -3.31
CA SER A 193 -4.62 -8.58 -2.66
C SER A 193 -5.96 -7.89 -2.38
N PHE A 194 -6.92 -7.98 -3.32
CA PHE A 194 -8.28 -7.51 -3.10
C PHE A 194 -8.99 -8.27 -1.98
N HIS A 195 -8.86 -9.60 -1.96
CA HIS A 195 -9.45 -10.43 -0.91
C HIS A 195 -8.90 -10.06 0.48
N LEU A 196 -7.58 -9.87 0.60
CA LEU A 196 -6.94 -9.46 1.85
C LEU A 196 -7.42 -8.09 2.32
N LEU A 197 -7.52 -7.11 1.41
CA LEU A 197 -8.05 -5.79 1.72
C LEU A 197 -9.54 -5.87 2.14
N GLY A 198 -10.34 -6.72 1.51
CA GLY A 198 -11.72 -6.97 1.93
C GLY A 198 -11.81 -7.51 3.35
N ARG A 199 -10.97 -8.50 3.69
CA ARG A 199 -10.87 -9.04 5.07
C ARG A 199 -10.43 -7.99 6.08
N TRP A 200 -9.54 -7.07 5.68
CA TRP A 200 -9.13 -5.94 6.51
C TRP A 200 -10.31 -5.03 6.84
N CYS A 201 -11.09 -4.62 5.83
CA CYS A 201 -12.25 -3.76 6.00
C CYS A 201 -13.28 -4.35 6.97
N LEU A 202 -13.55 -5.66 6.87
CA LEU A 202 -14.44 -6.36 7.80
C LEU A 202 -13.91 -6.30 9.24
N THR A 203 -12.63 -6.63 9.44
CA THR A 203 -11.98 -6.59 10.77
C THR A 203 -12.08 -5.20 11.42
N ILE A 204 -11.85 -4.13 10.66
CA ILE A 204 -11.94 -2.75 11.19
C ILE A 204 -13.38 -2.33 11.49
N ALA A 205 -14.33 -2.75 10.65
CA ALA A 205 -15.75 -2.49 10.88
C ALA A 205 -16.24 -3.17 12.17
N ASP A 206 -15.77 -4.40 12.44
CA ASP A 206 -16.09 -5.16 13.66
C ASP A 206 -15.53 -4.47 14.92
N ILE A 207 -14.26 -4.04 14.91
CA ILE A 207 -13.67 -3.28 16.04
C ILE A 207 -14.48 -2.01 16.32
N SER A 208 -14.78 -1.24 15.27
CA SER A 208 -15.56 0.00 15.39
C SER A 208 -16.97 -0.26 15.93
N TRP A 209 -17.57 -1.40 15.57
CA TRP A 209 -18.88 -1.79 16.09
C TRP A 209 -18.81 -2.20 17.57
N ILE A 210 -17.81 -3.00 17.97
CA ILE A 210 -17.61 -3.41 19.37
C ILE A 210 -17.35 -2.19 20.27
N GLU A 211 -16.50 -1.26 19.85
CA GLU A 211 -16.24 -0.02 20.59
C GLU A 211 -17.52 0.81 20.79
N ARG A 212 -18.37 0.91 19.75
CA ARG A 212 -19.67 1.57 19.84
C ARG A 212 -20.62 0.86 20.81
N GLN A 213 -20.64 -0.47 20.85
CA GLN A 213 -21.45 -1.23 21.80
C GLN A 213 -20.98 -1.03 23.23
N LEU A 214 -19.67 -1.08 23.48
CA LEU A 214 -19.09 -0.83 24.80
C LEU A 214 -19.37 0.60 25.28
N ALA A 215 -19.23 1.59 24.40
CA ALA A 215 -19.58 2.98 24.71
C ALA A 215 -21.07 3.12 25.05
N THR A 216 -21.95 2.45 24.30
CA THR A 216 -23.41 2.48 24.57
C THR A 216 -23.77 1.81 25.90
N ALA A 217 -23.10 0.71 26.26
CA ALA A 217 -23.34 0.00 27.52
C ALA A 217 -22.88 0.81 28.75
N ILE A 218 -21.79 1.57 28.63
CA ILE A 218 -21.20 2.35 29.73
C ILE A 218 -21.86 3.74 29.85
N PHE A 219 -22.11 4.41 28.73
CA PHE A 219 -22.55 5.81 28.69
C PHE A 219 -24.03 5.98 28.32
N GLY A 220 -24.76 4.89 28.11
CA GLY A 220 -26.09 4.94 27.51
C GLY A 220 -26.03 5.25 26.02
N THR A 221 -27.19 5.30 25.35
CA THR A 221 -27.28 5.56 23.91
C THR A 221 -26.86 7.01 23.60
N PRO A 222 -25.78 7.25 22.83
CA PRO A 222 -25.44 8.61 22.41
C PRO A 222 -26.60 9.18 21.57
N PRO A 223 -27.05 10.42 21.79
CA PRO A 223 -28.13 11.00 21.00
C PRO A 223 -27.71 11.02 19.53
N ARG A 224 -28.54 10.44 18.65
CA ARG A 224 -28.31 10.48 17.20
C ARG A 224 -28.45 11.93 16.73
N ALA A 225 -27.37 12.50 16.19
CA ALA A 225 -27.49 13.69 15.37
C ALA A 225 -28.25 13.32 14.09
N THR A 226 -29.45 13.86 13.94
CA THR A 226 -30.23 13.89 12.69
C THR A 226 -29.69 14.92 11.74
#